data_AF-C6LRD0-F1
#
_entry.id   AF-C6LRD0-F1
#
_cell.length_a   1.000
_cell.length_b   1.000
_cell.length_c   1.000
_cell.angle_alpha   90.00
_cell.angle_beta   90.00
_cell.angle_gamma   90.00
#
_symmetry.space_group_name_H-M   'P 1'
#
loop_
_entity.id
_entity.type
_entity.pdbx_description
1 polymer ?
#
loop_
_entity_poly.entity_id
_entity_poly.type
_entity_poly.pdbx_seq_one_letter_code
_entity_poly.pdbx_strand_id
1 'polypeptide(L)'
;MQTQTISFLMPLTALQTSIGLRFVTARGFPGDQRRLLSIQHLPGSQSGVISASRVHFKDIPEYINLPLAYQGIKTKIYSTIEFPYSTYVARSPYGSPRVTVEMRLYFQDCYCGEPAPNWMENGNSETIDVLADCLKKRQRDELKPKIPHDWICGAESNVSCTTVEIIYSKESNIIRQFIQRNLINQLKMSLKDHFVQIMLTFDQWDKLTLDELRTCEESAIQIKQCMYGARKQQPKSKSKSA
;
A
#
# COMPACT_ATOMS: atom_id res chain seq x y z
N MET A 1 7.49 -0.98 22.06
CA MET A 1 7.21 -1.03 20.60
C MET A 1 6.48 -2.33 20.34
N GLN A 2 5.45 -2.35 19.50
CA GLN A 2 4.72 -3.56 19.14
C GLN A 2 4.85 -3.80 17.64
N THR A 3 4.92 -5.07 17.25
CA THR A 3 5.07 -5.50 15.87
C THR A 3 4.04 -6.58 15.55
N GLN A 4 3.43 -6.49 14.37
CA GLN A 4 2.63 -7.57 13.77
C GLN A 4 3.20 -7.86 12.39
N THR A 5 3.08 -9.10 11.92
CA THR A 5 3.58 -9.49 10.61
C THR A 5 2.44 -10.05 9.75
N ILE A 6 2.44 -9.70 8.47
CA ILE A 6 1.51 -10.24 7.49
C ILE A 6 2.25 -10.51 6.18
N SER A 7 2.05 -11.67 5.59
CA SER A 7 2.79 -12.13 4.41
C SER A 7 1.84 -12.33 3.24
N PHE A 8 2.19 -11.80 2.08
CA PHE A 8 1.39 -11.89 0.86
C PHE A 8 2.10 -12.81 -0.14
N LEU A 9 1.46 -13.92 -0.50
CA LEU A 9 1.96 -14.86 -1.50
C LEU A 9 1.38 -14.55 -2.86
N MET A 10 2.24 -14.49 -3.87
CA MET A 10 1.87 -14.14 -5.25
C MET A 10 2.58 -15.03 -6.28
N PRO A 11 1.91 -15.39 -7.39
CA PRO A 11 2.52 -16.14 -8.50
C PRO A 11 3.33 -15.21 -9.44
N LEU A 12 4.21 -14.40 -8.85
CA LEU A 12 5.06 -13.43 -9.53
C LEU A 12 6.46 -13.45 -8.89
N THR A 13 7.48 -12.97 -9.59
CA THR A 13 8.76 -12.65 -8.94
C THR A 13 8.61 -11.49 -7.97
N ALA A 14 9.47 -11.41 -6.97
CA ALA A 14 9.49 -10.35 -5.96
C ALA A 14 9.71 -8.97 -6.60
N LEU A 15 10.51 -8.91 -7.65
CA LEU A 15 10.72 -7.71 -8.45
C LEU A 15 9.44 -7.29 -9.19
N GLN A 16 8.76 -8.23 -9.86
CA GLN A 16 7.47 -7.96 -10.51
C GLN A 16 6.42 -7.46 -9.50
N THR A 17 6.36 -8.06 -8.31
CA THR A 17 5.46 -7.61 -7.24
C THR A 17 5.77 -6.18 -6.80
N SER A 18 7.05 -5.80 -6.67
CA SER A 18 7.46 -4.43 -6.35
C SER A 18 7.09 -3.43 -7.46
N ILE A 19 7.30 -3.80 -8.73
CA ILE A 19 6.93 -2.99 -9.90
C ILE A 19 5.41 -2.81 -9.99
N GLY A 20 4.65 -3.88 -9.83
CA GLY A 20 3.19 -3.83 -9.79
C GLY A 20 2.68 -2.94 -8.66
N LEU A 21 3.30 -2.98 -7.48
CA LEU A 21 2.93 -2.12 -6.35
C LEU A 21 3.14 -0.63 -6.66
N ARG A 22 4.21 -0.28 -7.39
CA ARG A 22 4.43 1.09 -7.89
C ARG A 22 3.32 1.51 -8.84
N PHE A 23 3.04 0.68 -9.84
CA PHE A 23 1.99 0.94 -10.83
C PHE A 23 0.62 1.18 -10.17
N VAL A 24 0.19 0.27 -9.28
CA VAL A 24 -1.08 0.37 -8.56
C VAL A 24 -1.07 1.59 -7.62
N THR A 25 0.06 1.93 -7.00
CA THR A 25 0.17 3.13 -6.16
C THR A 25 -0.04 4.42 -6.96
N ALA A 26 0.54 4.50 -8.15
CA ALA A 26 0.40 5.66 -9.02
C ALA A 26 -0.99 5.77 -9.63
N ARG A 27 -1.47 4.69 -10.28
CA ARG A 27 -2.76 4.64 -10.95
C ARG A 27 -3.92 4.78 -9.97
N GLY A 28 -3.86 4.08 -8.85
CA GLY A 28 -5.02 3.80 -8.01
C GLY A 28 -5.95 2.77 -8.67
N PHE A 29 -7.08 2.47 -8.02
CA PHE A 29 -8.05 1.48 -8.48
C PHE A 29 -9.46 1.85 -8.02
N PRO A 30 -10.53 1.26 -8.61
CA PRO A 30 -11.89 1.47 -8.14
C PRO A 30 -12.04 1.11 -6.65
N GLY A 31 -12.53 2.05 -5.85
CA GLY A 31 -12.61 1.90 -4.39
C GLY A 31 -11.35 2.32 -3.64
N ASP A 32 -10.27 2.72 -4.31
CA ASP A 32 -9.09 3.31 -3.67
C ASP A 32 -9.44 4.68 -3.08
N GLN A 33 -9.59 4.72 -1.75
CA GLN A 33 -9.92 5.94 -1.01
C GLN A 33 -8.73 6.90 -0.91
N ARG A 34 -7.55 6.52 -1.42
CA ARG A 34 -6.34 7.34 -1.35
C ARG A 34 -6.35 8.41 -2.43
N ARG A 35 -6.20 9.65 -1.99
CA ARG A 35 -5.78 10.78 -2.82
C ARG A 35 -4.27 10.87 -2.84
N LEU A 36 -3.65 10.43 -3.93
CA LEU A 36 -2.22 10.66 -4.20
C LEU A 36 -1.95 12.17 -4.30
N LEU A 37 -0.96 12.65 -3.57
CA LEU A 37 -0.55 14.07 -3.53
C LEU A 37 0.72 14.32 -4.33
N SER A 38 1.67 13.40 -4.24
CA SER A 38 2.95 13.45 -4.96
C SER A 38 3.52 12.05 -5.13
N ILE A 39 4.28 11.88 -6.20
CA ILE A 39 5.26 10.83 -6.43
C ILE A 39 6.54 11.52 -6.89
N GLN A 40 7.69 11.02 -6.46
CA GLN A 40 9.00 11.54 -6.84
C GLN A 40 9.95 10.35 -6.96
N HIS A 41 10.77 10.31 -8.01
CA HIS A 41 11.78 9.27 -8.13
C HIS A 41 12.90 9.50 -7.13
N LEU A 42 13.39 8.42 -6.52
CA LEU A 42 14.51 8.46 -5.59
C LEU A 42 15.78 8.88 -6.36
N PRO A 43 16.49 9.94 -5.94
CA PRO A 43 17.73 10.34 -6.59
C PRO A 43 18.76 9.21 -6.51
N GLY A 44 19.34 8.82 -7.65
CA GLY A 44 20.34 7.75 -7.72
C GLY A 44 19.77 6.33 -7.67
N SER A 45 18.45 6.16 -7.49
CA SER A 45 17.79 4.86 -7.61
C SER A 45 17.16 4.72 -9.00
N GLN A 46 17.35 3.56 -9.62
CA GLN A 46 16.72 3.27 -10.92
C GLN A 46 15.25 2.87 -10.77
N SER A 47 14.86 2.30 -9.63
CA SER A 47 13.54 1.70 -9.42
C SER A 47 12.76 2.28 -8.24
N GLY A 48 13.37 3.17 -7.46
CA GLY A 48 12.80 3.71 -6.24
C GLY A 48 11.88 4.92 -6.46
N VAL A 49 10.77 4.98 -5.72
CA VAL A 49 9.85 6.12 -5.68
C VAL A 49 9.45 6.50 -4.27
N ILE A 50 9.38 7.79 -3.99
CA ILE A 50 8.77 8.36 -2.80
C ILE A 50 7.38 8.85 -3.16
N SER A 51 6.37 8.49 -2.38
CA SER A 51 5.01 8.99 -2.56
C SER A 51 4.45 9.61 -1.28
N ALA A 52 3.52 10.54 -1.45
CA ALA A 52 2.68 11.02 -0.37
C ALA A 52 1.22 10.93 -0.80
N SER A 53 0.38 10.35 0.05
CA SER A 53 -1.06 10.26 -0.18
C SER A 53 -1.85 10.66 1.07
N ARG A 54 -3.11 10.99 0.87
CA ARG A 54 -4.11 11.20 1.93
C ARG A 54 -5.22 10.21 1.76
N VAL A 55 -5.65 9.59 2.84
CA VAL A 55 -6.82 8.72 2.87
C VAL A 55 -7.74 9.17 3.99
N HIS A 56 -9.02 8.90 3.83
CA HIS A 56 -10.03 9.23 4.82
C HIS A 56 -10.90 8.00 5.07
N PHE A 57 -10.60 7.29 6.16
CA PHE A 57 -11.38 6.13 6.59
C PHE A 57 -12.63 6.60 7.32
N LYS A 58 -13.75 6.61 6.60
CA LYS A 58 -15.07 7.03 7.11
C LYS A 58 -15.89 5.86 7.65
N ASP A 59 -15.70 4.67 7.09
CA ASP A 59 -16.40 3.46 7.50
C ASP A 59 -15.70 2.86 8.74
N ILE A 60 -16.02 3.42 9.90
CA ILE A 60 -15.49 3.00 11.18
C ILE A 60 -16.60 2.91 12.22
N PRO A 61 -16.49 2.01 13.21
CA PRO A 61 -17.50 1.88 14.25
C PRO A 61 -17.76 3.18 15.01
N GLU A 62 -19.01 3.40 15.40
CA GLU A 62 -19.48 4.64 16.03
C GLU A 62 -18.68 5.00 17.29
N TYR A 63 -18.37 4.01 18.13
CA TYR A 63 -17.57 4.22 19.34
C TYR A 63 -16.13 4.73 19.08
N ILE A 64 -15.60 4.52 17.87
CA ILE A 64 -14.30 5.07 17.43
C ILE A 64 -14.51 6.44 16.77
N ASN A 65 -15.62 6.63 16.08
CA ASN A 65 -15.92 7.87 15.36
C ASN A 65 -16.41 9.00 16.26
N LEU A 66 -17.06 8.67 17.38
CA LEU A 66 -17.58 9.63 18.36
C LEU A 66 -16.47 10.56 18.91
N PRO A 67 -15.32 10.03 19.41
CA PRO A 67 -14.18 10.87 19.79
C PRO A 67 -13.57 11.70 18.66
N LEU A 68 -13.84 11.32 17.40
CA LEU A 68 -13.37 12.00 16.19
C LEU A 68 -14.41 13.00 15.66
N ALA A 69 -15.47 13.29 16.43
CA ALA A 69 -16.59 14.15 16.01
C ALA A 69 -17.20 13.72 14.67
N TYR A 70 -17.32 12.39 14.47
CA TYR A 70 -17.85 11.78 13.25
C TYR A 70 -17.07 12.09 11.97
N GLN A 71 -15.84 12.60 12.11
CA GLN A 71 -15.01 12.98 10.98
C GLN A 71 -14.19 11.83 10.42
N GLY A 72 -14.31 10.60 10.93
CA GLY A 72 -13.49 9.45 10.50
C GLY A 72 -11.99 9.62 10.80
N ILE A 73 -11.20 8.62 10.43
CA ILE A 73 -9.73 8.67 10.57
C ILE A 73 -9.13 9.24 9.29
N LYS A 74 -8.72 10.51 9.35
CA LYS A 74 -7.92 11.14 8.29
C LYS A 74 -6.49 10.65 8.46
N THR A 75 -5.83 10.24 7.37
CA THR A 75 -4.45 9.72 7.43
C THR A 75 -3.63 10.25 6.27
N LYS A 76 -2.41 10.70 6.55
CA LYS A 76 -1.37 10.92 5.53
C LYS A 76 -0.47 9.71 5.51
N ILE A 77 -0.24 9.14 4.33
CA ILE A 77 0.67 8.02 4.14
C ILE A 77 1.84 8.54 3.32
N TYR A 78 3.04 8.38 3.87
CA TYR A 78 4.29 8.61 3.17
C TYR A 78 4.87 7.24 2.83
N SER A 79 5.19 6.99 1.58
CA SER A 79 5.80 5.72 1.19
C SER A 79 7.11 5.94 0.46
N THR A 80 8.02 5.00 0.65
CA THR A 80 9.22 4.82 -0.17
C THR A 80 9.13 3.41 -0.71
N ILE A 81 8.95 3.27 -2.02
CA ILE A 81 8.85 1.98 -2.69
C ILE A 81 10.12 1.76 -3.48
N GLU A 82 10.93 0.81 -3.06
CA GLU A 82 12.16 0.39 -3.73
C GLU A 82 12.29 -1.14 -3.55
N PHE A 83 12.88 -1.82 -4.53
CA PHE A 83 13.18 -3.24 -4.40
C PHE A 83 14.58 -3.41 -3.78
N PRO A 84 14.79 -4.30 -2.80
CA PRO A 84 13.86 -5.30 -2.25
C PRO A 84 13.11 -4.83 -0.99
N TYR A 85 13.16 -3.54 -0.65
CA TYR A 85 12.64 -3.00 0.60
C TYR A 85 11.81 -1.73 0.41
N SER A 86 10.59 -1.72 0.97
CA SER A 86 9.72 -0.55 0.94
C SER A 86 9.21 -0.17 2.32
N THR A 87 8.90 1.10 2.53
CA THR A 87 8.38 1.61 3.81
C THR A 87 7.13 2.44 3.57
N TYR A 88 6.15 2.32 4.44
CA TYR A 88 4.94 3.13 4.49
C TYR A 88 4.77 3.67 5.91
N VAL A 89 4.65 4.98 6.04
CA VAL A 89 4.42 5.65 7.32
C VAL A 89 3.07 6.34 7.26
N ALA A 90 2.10 5.76 7.96
CA ALA A 90 0.76 6.28 8.12
C ALA A 90 0.67 7.15 9.38
N ARG A 91 0.31 8.42 9.21
CA ARG A 91 0.15 9.40 10.30
C ARG A 91 -1.26 9.97 10.27
N SER A 92 -2.00 9.88 11.37
CA SER A 92 -3.25 10.62 11.54
C SER A 92 -2.92 12.11 11.79
N PRO A 93 -3.22 13.04 10.87
CA PRO A 93 -2.74 14.42 10.93
C PRO A 93 -3.63 15.37 11.74
N TYR A 94 -4.86 14.98 12.09
CA TYR A 94 -5.83 15.86 12.76
C TYR A 94 -6.45 15.17 13.98
N GLY A 95 -6.50 15.91 15.09
CA GLY A 95 -7.03 15.46 16.37
C GLY A 95 -5.94 15.00 17.34
N SER A 96 -6.05 15.41 18.61
CA SER A 96 -5.55 14.57 19.68
C SER A 96 -6.58 13.44 19.80
N PRO A 97 -6.23 12.20 19.45
CA PRO A 97 -4.87 11.69 19.47
C PRO A 97 -4.18 11.45 18.11
N ARG A 98 -2.90 11.84 18.05
CA ARG A 98 -2.01 11.48 16.94
C ARG A 98 -1.56 10.04 17.11
N VAL A 99 -1.79 9.23 16.09
CA VAL A 99 -1.33 7.85 15.98
C VAL A 99 -0.44 7.73 14.74
N THR A 100 0.68 7.03 14.90
CA THR A 100 1.59 6.69 13.81
C THR A 100 1.70 5.17 13.71
N VAL A 101 1.63 4.66 12.49
CA VAL A 101 1.86 3.25 12.15
C VAL A 101 2.88 3.23 11.02
N GLU A 102 3.94 2.45 11.18
CA GLU A 102 4.94 2.20 10.15
C GLU A 102 4.74 0.78 9.62
N MET A 103 4.87 0.59 8.31
CA MET A 103 4.83 -0.69 7.65
C MET A 103 6.08 -0.85 6.81
N ARG A 104 6.85 -1.90 7.07
CA ARG A 104 8.05 -2.25 6.31
C ARG A 104 7.76 -3.47 5.46
N LEU A 105 7.99 -3.37 4.16
CA LEU A 105 7.72 -4.44 3.21
C LEU A 105 9.04 -4.99 2.73
N TYR A 106 9.15 -6.31 2.75
CA TYR A 106 10.29 -7.08 2.28
C TYR A 106 9.82 -7.98 1.14
N PHE A 107 10.35 -7.77 -0.07
CA PHE A 107 9.99 -8.57 -1.24
C PHE A 107 11.03 -9.67 -1.43
N GLN A 108 10.58 -10.93 -1.43
CA GLN A 108 11.45 -12.10 -1.55
C GLN A 108 10.84 -13.11 -2.50
N ASP A 109 11.68 -13.71 -3.35
CA ASP A 109 11.28 -14.89 -4.11
C ASP A 109 11.23 -16.09 -3.15
N CYS A 110 10.25 -16.96 -3.35
CA CYS A 110 10.03 -18.15 -2.56
C CYS A 110 9.92 -19.34 -3.50
N TYR A 111 10.60 -20.43 -3.12
CA TYR A 111 10.53 -21.69 -3.84
C TYR A 111 9.90 -22.75 -2.96
N CYS A 112 9.07 -23.62 -3.54
CA CYS A 112 8.47 -24.74 -2.81
C CYS A 112 9.59 -25.61 -2.21
N GLY A 113 9.60 -25.79 -0.89
CA GLY A 113 10.59 -26.60 -0.19
C GLY A 113 11.78 -25.84 0.40
N GLU A 114 11.93 -24.54 0.11
CA GLU A 114 12.86 -23.70 0.85
C GLU A 114 12.26 -23.28 2.20
N PRO A 115 13.10 -23.11 3.25
CA PRO A 115 12.64 -22.59 4.52
C PRO A 115 12.00 -21.23 4.30
N ALA A 116 10.82 -21.04 4.87
CA ALA A 116 10.10 -19.78 4.87
C ALA A 116 11.07 -18.63 5.19
N PRO A 117 11.19 -17.62 4.31
CA PRO A 117 12.34 -16.73 4.34
C PRO A 117 12.29 -15.88 5.60
N ASN A 118 13.30 -15.98 6.47
CA ASN A 118 13.47 -15.27 7.75
C ASN A 118 12.20 -14.58 8.24
N TRP A 119 11.15 -15.37 8.46
CA TRP A 119 10.01 -14.89 9.22
C TRP A 119 10.63 -14.61 10.57
N MET A 120 10.84 -13.34 10.91
CA MET A 120 11.14 -12.94 12.28
C MET A 120 10.23 -13.81 13.14
N GLU A 121 10.81 -14.56 14.09
CA GLU A 121 10.16 -15.56 14.96
C GLU A 121 9.04 -14.94 15.82
N ASN A 122 8.09 -14.32 15.16
CA ASN A 122 7.00 -13.55 15.68
C ASN A 122 5.80 -14.46 15.48
N GLY A 123 5.37 -15.11 16.57
CA GLY A 123 4.27 -16.09 16.58
C GLY A 123 2.88 -15.56 16.15
N ASN A 124 2.79 -14.36 15.57
CA ASN A 124 1.56 -13.75 15.04
C ASN A 124 1.76 -13.32 13.57
N SER A 125 2.20 -14.24 12.70
CA SER A 125 2.29 -14.02 11.26
C SER A 125 1.00 -14.49 10.58
N GLU A 126 0.26 -13.57 9.95
CA GLU A 126 -0.88 -13.89 9.07
C GLU A 126 -0.36 -14.09 7.64
N THR A 127 -0.70 -15.19 6.97
CA THR A 127 -0.35 -15.42 5.57
C THR A 127 -1.58 -15.32 4.68
N ILE A 128 -1.46 -14.60 3.56
CA ILE A 128 -2.53 -14.34 2.60
C ILE A 128 -2.14 -14.89 1.24
N ASP A 129 -2.98 -15.76 0.72
CA ASP A 129 -2.98 -16.13 -0.69
C ASP A 129 -3.71 -15.04 -1.50
N VAL A 130 -2.92 -14.19 -2.17
CA VAL A 130 -3.45 -13.08 -2.98
C VAL A 130 -4.24 -13.59 -4.18
N LEU A 131 -3.85 -14.72 -4.75
CA LEU A 131 -4.52 -15.28 -5.92
C LEU A 131 -5.91 -15.79 -5.55
N ALA A 132 -6.03 -16.49 -4.42
CA ALA A 132 -7.32 -16.93 -3.90
C ALA A 132 -8.26 -15.74 -3.62
N ASP A 133 -7.76 -14.67 -3.02
CA ASP A 133 -8.56 -13.45 -2.77
C ASP A 133 -8.91 -12.70 -4.07
N CYS A 134 -8.01 -12.68 -5.05
CA CYS A 134 -8.28 -12.16 -6.39
C CYS A 134 -9.42 -12.93 -7.08
N LEU A 135 -9.39 -14.27 -7.03
CA LEU A 135 -10.43 -15.13 -7.60
C LEU A 135 -11.79 -14.91 -6.93
N LYS A 136 -11.83 -14.78 -5.59
CA LYS A 136 -13.08 -14.44 -4.87
C LYS A 136 -13.67 -13.11 -5.31
N LYS A 137 -12.84 -12.10 -5.58
CA LYS A 137 -13.31 -10.81 -6.10
C LYS A 137 -13.83 -10.93 -7.54
N ARG A 138 -13.11 -11.61 -8.44
CA ARG A 138 -13.56 -11.84 -9.83
C ARG A 138 -14.82 -12.70 -9.94
N GLN A 139 -15.05 -13.64 -9.03
CA GLN A 139 -16.29 -14.43 -9.02
C GLN A 139 -17.54 -13.59 -8.73
N ARG A 140 -17.40 -12.38 -8.15
CA ARG A 140 -18.50 -11.42 -8.02
C ARG A 140 -18.78 -10.66 -9.33
N ASP A 141 -17.84 -10.66 -10.27
CA ASP A 141 -17.86 -9.87 -11.53
C ASP A 141 -17.98 -10.77 -12.80
N GLU A 142 -18.51 -11.99 -12.67
CA GLU A 142 -18.82 -12.92 -13.79
C GLU A 142 -17.65 -13.34 -14.71
N LEU A 143 -16.49 -13.72 -14.16
CA LEU A 143 -15.57 -14.61 -14.90
C LEU A 143 -14.95 -15.63 -13.96
N LYS A 144 -15.11 -16.93 -14.28
CA LYS A 144 -14.44 -18.06 -13.63
C LYS A 144 -13.13 -18.39 -14.36
N PRO A 145 -11.95 -18.17 -13.76
CA PRO A 145 -10.73 -18.82 -14.21
C PRO A 145 -10.64 -20.23 -13.61
N LYS A 146 -10.13 -21.19 -14.41
CA LYS A 146 -9.65 -22.49 -13.93
C LYS A 146 -8.23 -22.30 -13.42
N ILE A 147 -8.06 -22.00 -12.14
CA ILE A 147 -6.76 -22.13 -11.47
C ILE A 147 -6.95 -23.12 -10.31
N PRO A 148 -6.13 -24.18 -10.21
CA PRO A 148 -6.23 -25.16 -9.14
C PRO A 148 -6.04 -24.50 -7.77
N HIS A 149 -6.78 -24.98 -6.77
CA HIS A 149 -6.68 -24.52 -5.38
C HIS A 149 -5.27 -24.73 -4.80
N ASP A 150 -4.49 -25.63 -5.42
CA ASP A 150 -3.13 -26.02 -5.04
C ASP A 150 -2.04 -25.37 -5.91
N TRP A 151 -2.24 -24.14 -6.39
CA TRP A 151 -1.24 -23.45 -7.23
C TRP A 151 0.12 -23.27 -6.54
N ILE A 152 0.14 -23.27 -5.20
CA ILE A 152 1.37 -23.20 -4.39
C ILE A 152 2.05 -24.57 -4.28
N CYS A 153 1.29 -25.67 -4.27
CA CYS A 153 1.82 -27.03 -4.11
C CYS A 153 2.05 -27.66 -5.49
N GLY A 154 3.18 -27.30 -6.12
CA GLY A 154 3.57 -27.80 -7.45
C GLY A 154 3.89 -26.70 -8.47
N ALA A 155 4.05 -25.45 -8.03
CA ALA A 155 4.51 -24.38 -8.90
C ALA A 155 5.94 -24.65 -9.39
N GLU A 156 6.09 -24.91 -10.69
CA GLU A 156 7.36 -24.72 -11.42
C GLU A 156 7.61 -23.21 -11.71
N SER A 157 6.70 -22.33 -11.28
CA SER A 157 6.69 -20.89 -11.53
C SER A 157 7.21 -20.08 -10.35
N ASN A 158 7.77 -18.90 -10.63
CA ASN A 158 8.23 -17.94 -9.63
C ASN A 158 7.10 -17.55 -8.66
N VAL A 159 7.28 -17.84 -7.37
CA VAL A 159 6.40 -17.37 -6.30
C VAL A 159 7.15 -16.28 -5.54
N SER A 160 6.46 -15.20 -5.16
CA SER A 160 7.01 -14.21 -4.25
C SER A 160 6.22 -14.16 -2.95
N CYS A 161 6.96 -13.93 -1.87
CA CYS A 161 6.44 -13.57 -0.57
C CYS A 161 6.80 -12.11 -0.30
N THR A 162 5.79 -11.28 -0.11
CA THR A 162 5.98 -9.93 0.43
C THR A 162 5.60 -9.92 1.90
N THR A 163 6.60 -9.85 2.77
CA THR A 163 6.39 -9.78 4.22
C THR A 163 6.25 -8.33 4.66
N VAL A 164 5.21 -8.02 5.40
CA VAL A 164 4.92 -6.68 5.91
C VAL A 164 4.99 -6.67 7.43
N GLU A 165 5.96 -5.94 7.97
CA GLU A 165 6.09 -5.68 9.40
C GLU A 165 5.35 -4.40 9.75
N ILE A 166 4.32 -4.51 10.58
CA ILE A 166 3.50 -3.40 11.05
C ILE A 166 3.98 -3.01 12.45
N ILE A 167 4.62 -1.85 12.53
CA ILE A 167 5.32 -1.35 13.70
C ILE A 167 4.55 -0.15 14.26
N TYR A 168 4.27 -0.19 15.57
CA TYR A 168 3.54 0.89 16.23
C TYR A 168 3.87 1.01 17.73
N SER A 169 3.64 2.20 18.29
CA SER A 169 3.78 2.47 19.72
C SER A 169 2.62 1.85 20.50
N LYS A 170 2.90 1.23 21.64
CA LYS A 170 1.84 0.84 22.58
C LYS A 170 1.28 2.13 23.20
N GLU A 171 0.04 2.46 22.88
CA GLU A 171 -0.64 3.63 23.43
C GLU A 171 -1.12 3.35 24.86
N SER A 172 -1.03 4.32 25.78
CA SER A 172 -1.57 4.19 27.14
C SER A 172 -3.05 4.59 27.23
N ASN A 173 -3.49 5.49 26.36
CA ASN A 173 -4.86 5.98 26.33
C ASN A 173 -5.76 5.06 25.48
N ILE A 174 -6.90 4.65 26.04
CA ILE A 174 -7.79 3.65 25.43
C ILE A 174 -8.39 4.09 24.09
N ILE A 175 -8.71 5.37 23.94
CA ILE A 175 -9.23 5.95 22.68
C ILE A 175 -8.15 5.86 21.60
N ARG A 176 -6.90 6.17 21.96
CA ARG A 176 -5.74 6.04 21.05
C ARG A 176 -5.53 4.60 20.61
N GLN A 177 -5.64 3.65 21.54
CA GLN A 177 -5.53 2.23 21.24
C GLN A 177 -6.61 1.77 20.25
N PHE A 178 -7.87 2.19 20.43
CA PHE A 178 -8.94 1.83 19.50
C PHE A 178 -8.74 2.43 18.10
N ILE A 179 -8.37 3.72 18.02
CA ILE A 179 -8.07 4.39 16.75
C ILE A 179 -6.89 3.70 16.05
N GLN A 180 -5.83 3.38 16.80
CA GLN A 180 -4.64 2.70 16.27
C GLN A 180 -4.96 1.30 15.74
N ARG A 181 -5.71 0.50 16.50
CA ARG A 181 -6.14 -0.85 16.06
C ARG A 181 -6.98 -0.77 14.79
N ASN A 182 -7.93 0.16 14.72
CA ASN A 182 -8.76 0.33 13.54
C ASN A 182 -7.94 0.83 12.34
N LEU A 183 -7.03 1.80 12.55
CA LEU A 183 -6.11 2.26 11.51
C LEU A 183 -5.26 1.10 10.97
N ILE A 184 -4.70 0.25 11.84
CA ILE A 184 -3.95 -0.94 11.43
C ILE A 184 -4.83 -1.87 10.57
N ASN A 185 -6.06 -2.13 10.98
CA ASN A 185 -6.99 -2.98 10.22
C ASN A 185 -7.32 -2.39 8.84
N GLN A 186 -7.61 -1.09 8.77
CA GLN A 186 -7.87 -0.39 7.52
C GLN A 186 -6.66 -0.40 6.58
N LEU A 187 -5.45 -0.23 7.12
CA LEU A 187 -4.22 -0.32 6.33
C LEU A 187 -3.96 -1.75 5.83
N LYS A 188 -4.20 -2.78 6.65
CA LYS A 188 -4.13 -4.19 6.22
C LYS A 188 -5.09 -4.49 5.09
N MET A 189 -6.34 -4.04 5.20
CA MET A 189 -7.35 -4.19 4.14
C MET A 189 -6.95 -3.45 2.87
N SER A 190 -6.45 -2.21 3.01
CA SER A 190 -5.95 -1.46 1.87
C SER A 190 -4.79 -2.17 1.17
N LEU A 191 -3.84 -2.75 1.92
CA LEU A 191 -2.73 -3.53 1.35
C LEU A 191 -3.23 -4.81 0.65
N LYS A 192 -4.17 -5.54 1.25
CA LYS A 192 -4.85 -6.68 0.60
C LYS A 192 -5.42 -6.26 -0.76
N ASP A 193 -6.10 -5.12 -0.80
CA ASP A 193 -6.63 -4.57 -2.05
C ASP A 193 -5.52 -4.19 -3.03
N HIS A 194 -4.43 -3.56 -2.58
CA HIS A 194 -3.27 -3.26 -3.43
C HIS A 194 -2.74 -4.52 -4.11
N PHE A 195 -2.41 -5.57 -3.34
CA PHE A 195 -1.84 -6.79 -3.88
C PHE A 195 -2.80 -7.53 -4.82
N VAL A 196 -4.09 -7.56 -4.51
CA VAL A 196 -5.10 -8.11 -5.42
C VAL A 196 -5.14 -7.31 -6.73
N GLN A 197 -5.08 -5.97 -6.66
CA GLN A 197 -5.09 -5.13 -7.85
C GLN A 197 -3.85 -5.30 -8.72
N ILE A 198 -2.68 -5.60 -8.12
CA ILE A 198 -1.48 -5.97 -8.89
C ILE A 198 -1.78 -7.13 -9.84
N MET A 199 -2.45 -8.18 -9.33
CA MET A 199 -2.86 -9.34 -10.14
C MET A 199 -3.95 -8.99 -11.15
N LEU A 200 -4.92 -8.16 -10.76
CA LEU A 200 -6.04 -7.80 -11.63
C LEU A 200 -5.59 -6.97 -12.85
N THR A 201 -4.54 -6.16 -12.70
CA THR A 201 -4.01 -5.30 -13.75
C THR A 201 -2.68 -5.80 -14.33
N PHE A 202 -2.32 -7.07 -14.12
CA PHE A 202 -1.04 -7.64 -14.55
C PHE A 202 -0.73 -7.40 -16.03
N ASP A 203 -1.74 -7.58 -16.89
CA ASP A 203 -1.69 -7.35 -18.33
C ASP A 203 -1.33 -5.92 -18.74
N GLN A 204 -1.55 -4.94 -17.85
CA GLN A 204 -1.32 -3.53 -18.12
C GLN A 204 0.09 -3.06 -17.74
N TRP A 205 0.78 -3.77 -16.86
CA TRP A 205 2.07 -3.31 -16.32
C TRP A 205 3.23 -4.27 -16.51
N ASP A 206 3.01 -5.58 -16.71
CA ASP A 206 4.09 -6.57 -16.81
C ASP A 206 5.08 -6.30 -17.96
N LYS A 207 4.58 -5.71 -19.06
CA LYS A 207 5.38 -5.39 -20.24
C LYS A 207 5.98 -3.99 -20.23
N LEU A 208 5.69 -3.19 -19.21
CA LEU A 208 6.21 -1.84 -19.14
C LEU A 208 7.71 -1.87 -18.82
N THR A 209 8.47 -1.13 -19.60
CA THR A 209 9.81 -0.73 -19.23
C THR A 209 9.77 0.19 -18.00
N LEU A 210 10.90 0.29 -17.29
CA LEU A 210 10.99 1.20 -16.15
C LEU A 210 10.70 2.66 -16.53
N ASP A 211 11.07 3.10 -17.73
CA ASP A 211 10.81 4.47 -18.20
C ASP A 211 9.34 4.70 -18.57
N GLU A 212 8.66 3.71 -19.13
CA GLU A 212 7.21 3.77 -19.35
C GLU A 212 6.45 3.81 -18.02
N LEU A 213 6.91 3.03 -17.03
CA LEU A 213 6.35 3.09 -15.67
C LEU A 213 6.52 4.49 -15.05
N ARG A 214 7.71 5.10 -15.18
CA ARG A 214 7.96 6.47 -14.71
C ARG A 214 7.01 7.46 -15.39
N THR A 215 6.81 7.32 -16.70
CA THR A 215 5.87 8.16 -17.47
C THR A 215 4.43 8.01 -16.96
N CYS A 216 4.01 6.79 -16.60
CA CYS A 216 2.71 6.54 -15.98
C CYS A 216 2.58 7.22 -14.60
N GLU A 217 3.64 7.17 -13.79
CA GLU A 217 3.70 7.77 -12.47
C GLU A 217 3.57 9.31 -12.54
N GLU A 218 4.31 9.94 -13.45
CA GLU A 218 4.25 11.39 -13.71
C GLU A 218 2.86 11.81 -14.22
N SER A 219 2.33 11.07 -15.20
CA SER A 219 1.00 11.33 -15.77
C SER A 219 -0.10 11.23 -14.71
N ALA A 220 -0.03 10.22 -13.85
CA ALA A 220 -1.01 10.02 -12.79
C ALA A 220 -1.02 11.19 -11.79
N ILE A 221 0.13 11.76 -11.44
CA ILE A 221 0.19 12.96 -10.61
C ILE A 221 -0.42 14.15 -11.32
N GLN A 222 -0.05 14.40 -12.57
CA GLN A 222 -0.54 15.56 -13.32
C GLN A 222 -2.07 15.55 -13.39
N ILE A 223 -2.67 14.41 -13.77
CA ILE A 223 -4.12 14.23 -13.81
C ILE A 223 -4.74 14.50 -12.43
N LYS A 224 -4.16 13.95 -11.36
CA LYS A 224 -4.67 14.17 -9.99
C LYS A 224 -4.51 15.62 -9.54
N GLN A 225 -3.43 16.31 -9.90
CA GLN A 225 -3.24 17.73 -9.63
C GLN A 225 -4.28 18.60 -10.36
N CYS A 226 -4.62 18.26 -11.60
CA CYS A 226 -5.70 18.90 -12.35
C CYS A 226 -7.06 18.69 -11.68
N MET A 227 -7.39 17.45 -11.31
CA MET A 227 -8.69 17.12 -10.70
C MET A 227 -8.90 17.79 -9.34
N TYR A 228 -7.85 17.88 -8.52
CA TYR A 228 -8.00 18.35 -7.15
C TYR A 228 -7.54 19.80 -6.92
N GLY A 229 -7.26 20.53 -8.00
CA GLY A 229 -6.77 21.90 -7.97
C GLY A 229 -5.36 21.99 -7.35
N ALA A 230 -4.34 22.16 -8.18
CA ALA A 230 -3.08 22.69 -7.68
C ALA A 230 -3.38 24.06 -7.06
N ARG A 231 -3.15 24.22 -5.74
CA ARG A 231 -2.92 25.56 -5.20
C ARG A 231 -1.72 26.10 -5.95
N LYS A 232 -1.98 26.90 -6.99
CA LYS A 232 -0.96 27.73 -7.62
C LYS A 232 -0.27 28.45 -6.47
N GLN A 233 0.99 28.12 -6.20
CA GLN A 233 1.83 29.00 -5.41
C GLN A 233 1.82 30.31 -6.18
N GLN A 234 1.18 31.33 -5.63
CA GLN A 234 1.31 32.67 -6.17
C GLN A 234 2.82 32.96 -6.27
N PRO A 235 3.36 33.29 -7.45
CA PRO A 235 4.71 33.80 -7.49
C PRO A 235 4.73 35.02 -6.58
N LYS A 236 5.66 35.05 -5.61
CA LYS A 236 5.95 36.25 -4.84
C LYS A 236 6.26 37.36 -5.84
N SER A 237 5.28 38.22 -6.12
CA SER A 237 5.50 39.46 -6.83
C SER A 237 6.50 40.24 -5.99
N LYS A 238 7.69 40.48 -6.57
CA LYS A 238 8.71 41.35 -6.00
C LYS A 238 8.04 42.62 -5.48
N SER A 239 8.19 42.88 -4.19
CA SER A 239 8.01 44.21 -3.62
C SER A 239 8.89 45.16 -4.41
N LYS A 240 8.27 46.06 -5.20
CA LYS A 240 8.94 47.27 -5.67
C LYS A 240 9.20 48.12 -4.43
N SER A 241 10.47 48.35 -4.15
CA SER A 241 10.94 49.36 -3.22
C SER A 241 10.35 50.72 -3.62
N ALA A 242 9.91 51.47 -2.62
CA ALA A 242 9.65 52.90 -2.71
C ALA A 242 10.95 53.67 -2.99
#